data_AF-A0A6J0ZQI3-F1
#
_entry.id   AF-A0A6J0ZQI3-F1
#
_cell.length_a   1.000
_cell.length_b   1.000
_cell.length_c   1.000
_cell.angle_alpha   90.00
_cell.angle_beta   90.00
_cell.angle_gamma   90.00
#
_symmetry.space_group_name_H-M   'P 1'
#
loop_
_entity.id
_entity.type
_entity.pdbx_description
1 polymer ?
#
loop_
_entity_poly.entity_id
_entity_poly.type
_entity_poly.pdbx_seq_one_letter_code
_entity_poly.pdbx_strand_id
1 'polypeptide(L)'
;MEVNSLCFSLRMRNRISSSSSFPAIWFFFFFFFFSLGLAALEAEHSSGVIDDADKSRAQFLHLLRTRRSPQVPLTVEPAKPVLHPLFQGVAPRPLNKSIVSCPKADIENLKERLKEENLYLQTEALVSSWRKGDTMPFIFDTVWDLIKLADYLSLRKDIDASRIGITGISLGGMHAWFAAFADTRYTVAVPIIGVQGFRWAIDNDKWQARVDSIKAVFEEARMDLGKSAIDKEVVEKVWDRIAPGLASQFDSPYSIPAIAPRPLLILNGADDPRCPLDGIKTPEKRARKAYQKAHSSNNFKLIAQPGIGHQLTPLMVKEACVWMDRFLNQ
;
A
#
# COMPACT_ATOMS: atom_id res chain seq x y z
N MET A 1 23.99 -22.30 -0.09
CA MET A 1 23.19 -21.63 0.96
C MET A 1 21.86 -21.28 0.32
N GLU A 2 20.87 -22.14 0.49
CA GLU A 2 19.58 -22.09 -0.22
C GLU A 2 18.68 -21.02 0.42
N VAL A 3 18.16 -20.12 -0.41
CA VAL A 3 17.16 -19.11 -0.02
C VAL A 3 15.78 -19.76 -0.18
N ASN A 4 15.10 -20.06 0.93
CA ASN A 4 13.74 -20.57 0.92
C ASN A 4 12.74 -19.40 0.97
N SER A 5 12.12 -19.07 -0.17
CA SER A 5 11.00 -18.11 -0.25
C SER A 5 9.67 -18.85 -0.14
N LEU A 6 8.94 -18.68 0.97
CA LEU A 6 7.54 -19.14 1.10
C LEU A 6 6.58 -17.97 0.83
N CYS A 7 5.76 -18.10 -0.21
CA CYS A 7 4.70 -17.15 -0.54
C CYS A 7 3.44 -17.48 0.28
N PHE A 8 3.02 -16.59 1.18
CA PHE A 8 1.73 -16.70 1.87
C PHE A 8 0.74 -15.70 1.24
N SER A 9 -0.37 -16.21 0.73
CA SER A 9 -1.58 -15.40 0.51
C SER A 9 -2.36 -15.38 1.83
N LEU A 10 -2.61 -14.19 2.39
CA LEU A 10 -3.49 -14.06 3.56
C LEU A 10 -4.84 -13.50 3.12
N ARG A 11 -5.91 -14.23 3.40
CA ARG A 11 -7.30 -13.80 3.20
C ARG A 11 -7.80 -13.19 4.51
N MET A 12 -7.85 -11.86 4.61
CA MET A 12 -8.51 -11.17 5.72
C MET A 12 -9.95 -10.83 5.32
N ARG A 13 -10.95 -11.29 6.08
CA ARG A 13 -12.36 -10.96 5.86
C ARG A 13 -12.83 -10.02 6.97
N ASN A 14 -13.23 -8.79 6.62
CA ASN A 14 -14.15 -8.02 7.46
C ASN A 14 -15.57 -8.47 7.11
N ARG A 15 -16.21 -9.27 7.96
CA ARG A 15 -17.62 -9.67 7.80
C ARG A 15 -18.51 -8.46 8.10
N ILE A 16 -19.03 -7.81 7.06
CA ILE A 16 -20.29 -7.07 7.17
C ILE A 16 -21.39 -8.05 6.72
N SER A 17 -22.32 -8.31 7.64
CA SER A 17 -23.46 -9.19 7.44
C SER A 17 -24.41 -8.62 6.38
N SER A 18 -24.40 -9.18 5.18
CA SER A 18 -25.60 -9.37 4.38
C SER A 18 -25.43 -10.60 3.50
N SER A 19 -26.48 -11.41 3.45
CA SER A 19 -26.56 -12.74 2.86
C SER A 19 -26.30 -12.74 1.34
N SER A 20 -25.07 -12.94 0.93
CA SER A 20 -24.73 -13.51 -0.39
C SER A 20 -23.27 -13.97 -0.41
N SER A 21 -23.02 -15.08 -1.10
CA SER A 21 -21.75 -15.81 -1.13
C SER A 21 -20.62 -14.97 -1.75
N PHE A 22 -19.62 -14.59 -0.95
CA PHE A 22 -18.51 -13.69 -1.31
C PHE A 22 -17.37 -14.37 -2.11
N PRO A 23 -16.88 -13.79 -3.23
CA PRO A 23 -15.61 -14.17 -3.86
C PRO A 23 -14.41 -13.48 -3.19
N ALA A 24 -13.23 -14.08 -3.33
CA ALA A 24 -12.00 -13.71 -2.61
C ALA A 24 -11.21 -12.59 -3.32
N ILE A 25 -10.80 -11.57 -2.56
CA ILE A 25 -9.79 -10.59 -2.97
C ILE A 25 -8.40 -11.25 -2.82
N TRP A 26 -7.64 -11.32 -3.91
CA TRP A 26 -6.27 -11.87 -3.92
C TRP A 26 -5.25 -10.74 -3.75
N PHE A 27 -4.56 -10.69 -2.62
CA PHE A 27 -3.37 -9.87 -2.43
C PHE A 27 -2.11 -10.75 -2.62
N PHE A 28 -1.18 -10.31 -3.47
CA PHE A 28 0.14 -10.93 -3.60
C PHE A 28 1.13 -10.18 -2.70
N PHE A 29 1.64 -10.86 -1.67
CA PHE A 29 2.73 -10.39 -0.82
C PHE A 29 3.93 -11.34 -1.00
N PHE A 30 5.13 -10.78 -1.17
CA PHE A 30 6.38 -11.53 -1.23
C PHE A 30 7.08 -11.49 0.14
N PHE A 31 7.46 -12.66 0.68
CA PHE A 31 8.15 -12.80 1.98
C PHE A 31 9.47 -13.58 1.81
N PHE A 32 10.50 -13.18 2.55
CA PHE A 32 11.81 -13.84 2.62
C PHE A 32 12.10 -14.28 4.07
N PHE A 33 12.70 -15.46 4.27
CA PHE A 33 12.97 -16.10 5.57
C PHE A 33 14.48 -16.23 5.80
N PHE A 34 14.99 -15.87 6.99
CA PHE A 34 16.28 -16.36 7.51
C PHE A 34 16.28 -16.45 9.04
N SER A 35 17.14 -17.29 9.61
CA SER A 35 17.29 -17.57 11.06
C SER A 35 18.32 -16.67 11.75
N LEU A 36 18.17 -16.51 13.07
CA LEU A 36 18.73 -15.51 14.00
C LEU A 36 20.26 -15.33 14.09
N GLY A 37 20.63 -14.08 14.44
CA GLY A 37 21.78 -13.72 15.31
C GLY A 37 21.46 -12.43 16.08
N LEU A 38 21.53 -12.47 17.42
CA LEU A 38 21.09 -11.41 18.34
C LEU A 38 22.23 -10.41 18.63
N ALA A 39 21.99 -9.10 18.48
CA ALA A 39 22.76 -8.07 19.21
C ALA A 39 21.94 -6.78 19.35
N ALA A 40 21.71 -6.38 20.61
CA ALA A 40 21.07 -5.13 20.98
C ALA A 40 22.09 -3.98 20.97
N LEU A 41 21.68 -2.80 20.48
CA LEU A 41 22.33 -1.55 20.85
C LEU A 41 21.30 -0.42 20.89
N GLU A 42 21.22 0.23 22.06
CA GLU A 42 20.51 1.47 22.32
C GLU A 42 21.22 2.64 21.64
N ALA A 43 20.46 3.61 21.12
CA ALA A 43 21.00 4.91 20.72
C ALA A 43 19.99 6.04 20.96
N GLU A 44 20.54 7.14 21.48
CA GLU A 44 19.91 8.28 22.14
C GLU A 44 19.02 9.19 21.25
N HIS A 45 18.17 9.93 21.96
CA HIS A 45 16.98 10.62 21.51
C HIS A 45 17.26 11.98 20.82
N SER A 46 16.83 12.16 19.57
CA SER A 46 16.75 13.48 18.88
C SER A 46 15.31 14.02 18.93
N SER A 47 14.95 14.61 20.07
CA SER A 47 13.56 14.87 20.51
C SER A 47 12.70 15.81 19.66
N GLY A 48 13.25 16.61 18.75
CA GLY A 48 12.48 17.66 18.07
C GLY A 48 11.78 17.30 16.74
N VAL A 49 12.08 16.15 16.13
CA VAL A 49 11.41 15.70 14.86
C VAL A 49 10.70 14.36 15.04
N ILE A 50 11.15 13.57 16.01
CA ILE A 50 10.50 12.33 16.44
C ILE A 50 9.09 12.64 16.99
N ASP A 51 8.96 13.73 17.77
CA ASP A 51 7.69 14.15 18.37
C ASP A 51 6.60 14.49 17.33
N ASP A 52 6.96 15.19 16.24
CA ASP A 52 6.00 15.54 15.18
C ASP A 52 5.52 14.32 14.37
N ALA A 53 6.43 13.38 14.08
CA ALA A 53 6.10 12.15 13.35
C ALA A 53 5.24 11.21 14.20
N ASP A 54 5.57 11.05 15.48
CA ASP A 54 4.81 10.25 16.44
C ASP A 54 3.41 10.83 16.65
N LYS A 55 3.30 12.15 16.79
CA LYS A 55 2.02 12.85 16.88
C LYS A 55 1.16 12.65 15.64
N SER A 56 1.75 12.79 14.44
CA SER A 56 1.03 12.55 13.17
C SER A 56 0.54 11.11 13.06
N ARG A 57 1.36 10.12 13.42
CA ARG A 57 0.94 8.71 13.47
C ARG A 57 -0.17 8.47 14.50
N ALA A 58 -0.07 9.05 15.69
CA ALA A 58 -1.09 8.93 16.71
C ALA A 58 -2.45 9.49 16.25
N GLN A 59 -2.44 10.64 15.58
CA GLN A 59 -3.64 11.21 14.95
C GLN A 59 -4.21 10.29 13.86
N PHE A 60 -3.34 9.72 13.03
CA PHE A 60 -3.76 8.76 12.00
C PHE A 60 -4.41 7.51 12.61
N LEU A 61 -3.76 6.90 13.61
CA LEU A 61 -4.29 5.74 14.32
C LEU A 61 -5.59 6.04 15.07
N HIS A 62 -5.74 7.26 15.60
CA HIS A 62 -7.01 7.69 16.17
C HIS A 62 -8.10 7.74 15.10
N LEU A 63 -7.83 8.36 13.94
CA LEU A 63 -8.78 8.40 12.82
C LEU A 63 -9.19 6.99 12.36
N LEU A 64 -8.24 6.05 12.22
CA LEU A 64 -8.55 4.68 11.82
C LEU A 64 -9.55 3.98 12.77
N ARG A 65 -9.59 4.38 14.04
CA ARG A 65 -10.49 3.82 15.06
C ARG A 65 -11.88 4.46 15.07
N THR A 66 -12.06 5.69 14.58
CA THR A 66 -13.34 6.41 14.73
C THR A 66 -14.45 5.89 13.82
N ARG A 67 -14.11 5.24 12.70
CA ARG A 67 -15.05 4.79 11.67
C ARG A 67 -15.06 3.28 11.50
N ARG A 68 -14.94 2.57 12.62
CA ARG A 68 -14.97 1.10 12.66
C ARG A 68 -15.95 0.62 13.70
N SER A 69 -16.73 -0.39 13.32
CA SER A 69 -17.50 -1.21 14.25
C SER A 69 -16.55 -1.96 15.20
N PRO A 70 -17.00 -2.31 16.43
CA PRO A 70 -16.19 -3.03 17.42
C PRO A 70 -15.52 -4.29 16.83
N GLN A 71 -14.35 -4.62 17.38
CA GLN A 71 -13.38 -5.61 16.90
C GLN A 71 -14.01 -6.80 16.16
N VAL A 72 -13.74 -6.91 14.85
CA VAL A 72 -13.94 -8.16 14.12
C VAL A 72 -12.85 -9.13 14.57
N PRO A 73 -13.18 -10.33 15.09
CA PRO A 73 -12.18 -11.32 15.44
C PRO A 73 -11.27 -11.62 14.24
N LEU A 74 -9.95 -11.54 14.44
CA LEU A 74 -8.97 -11.94 13.44
C LEU A 74 -9.15 -13.44 13.13
N THR A 75 -9.61 -13.74 11.92
CA THR A 75 -9.64 -15.11 11.39
C THR A 75 -8.55 -15.24 10.33
N VAL A 76 -7.61 -16.16 10.56
CA VAL A 76 -6.58 -16.50 9.57
C VAL A 76 -6.97 -17.81 8.91
N GLU A 77 -7.20 -17.76 7.60
CA GLU A 77 -7.31 -18.97 6.78
C GLU A 77 -5.93 -19.19 6.14
N PRO A 78 -5.18 -20.26 6.49
CA PRO A 78 -3.96 -20.62 5.78
C PRO A 78 -4.28 -20.82 4.31
N ALA A 79 -3.63 -20.06 3.43
CA ALA A 79 -3.70 -20.37 2.01
C ALA A 79 -3.09 -21.75 1.76
N LYS A 80 -3.67 -22.49 0.82
CA LYS A 80 -3.06 -23.74 0.34
C LYS A 80 -1.67 -23.40 -0.21
N PRO A 81 -0.63 -24.21 0.08
CA PRO A 81 0.69 -24.02 -0.50
C PRO A 81 0.57 -23.85 -2.02
N VAL A 82 1.25 -22.86 -2.57
CA VAL A 82 1.35 -22.71 -4.02
C VAL A 82 2.09 -23.94 -4.53
N LEU A 83 1.37 -24.85 -5.19
CA LEU A 83 1.89 -26.17 -5.62
C LEU A 83 3.15 -26.07 -6.51
N HIS A 84 3.30 -24.94 -7.21
CA HIS A 84 4.45 -24.62 -8.04
C HIS A 84 4.89 -23.16 -7.78
N PRO A 85 5.72 -22.92 -6.75
CA PRO A 85 6.29 -21.59 -6.53
C PRO A 85 7.10 -21.17 -7.76
N LEU A 86 6.97 -19.91 -8.20
CA LEU A 86 7.88 -19.32 -9.19
C LEU A 86 9.25 -19.14 -8.53
N PHE A 87 10.07 -20.20 -8.52
CA PHE A 87 11.46 -20.11 -8.14
C PHE A 87 12.20 -19.26 -9.18
N GLN A 88 12.68 -18.07 -8.80
CA GLN A 88 13.62 -17.27 -9.60
C GLN A 88 15.05 -17.84 -9.48
N GLY A 89 15.18 -19.14 -9.76
CA GLY A 89 16.46 -19.84 -9.81
C GLY A 89 16.84 -20.16 -11.26
N VAL A 90 17.97 -19.58 -11.70
CA VAL A 90 18.72 -19.83 -12.93
C VAL A 90 18.23 -19.08 -14.20
N ALA A 91 19.22 -18.51 -14.91
CA ALA A 91 19.17 -17.61 -16.07
C ALA A 91 18.18 -18.01 -17.20
N PRO A 92 17.79 -17.06 -18.09
CA PRO A 92 16.51 -17.10 -18.80
C PRO A 92 16.50 -18.19 -19.88
N ARG A 93 15.62 -19.17 -19.72
CA ARG A 93 15.17 -20.01 -20.85
C ARG A 93 13.85 -19.48 -21.42
N PRO A 94 13.65 -19.63 -22.73
CA PRO A 94 12.57 -18.96 -23.44
C PRO A 94 11.22 -19.46 -22.93
N LEU A 95 10.31 -18.49 -22.79
CA LEU A 95 8.93 -18.63 -22.32
C LEU A 95 8.25 -19.85 -22.98
N ASN A 96 8.09 -20.97 -22.27
CA ASN A 96 7.31 -22.09 -22.81
C ASN A 96 6.48 -22.86 -21.77
N LYS A 97 5.17 -22.88 -22.07
CA LYS A 97 4.13 -23.91 -21.86
C LYS A 97 3.76 -24.43 -20.47
N SER A 98 4.40 -24.04 -19.37
CA SER A 98 4.00 -24.49 -18.02
C SER A 98 2.98 -23.59 -17.28
N ILE A 99 2.55 -22.46 -17.86
CA ILE A 99 1.50 -21.58 -17.29
C ILE A 99 0.08 -22.18 -17.40
N VAL A 100 -0.09 -23.38 -18.00
CA VAL A 100 -1.42 -23.88 -18.40
C VAL A 100 -2.02 -24.94 -17.45
N SER A 101 -1.30 -25.50 -16.48
CA SER A 101 -1.76 -26.69 -15.74
C SER A 101 -2.23 -26.48 -14.29
N CYS A 102 -2.88 -25.37 -13.95
CA CYS A 102 -3.75 -25.36 -12.76
C CYS A 102 -5.09 -26.01 -13.14
N PRO A 103 -5.66 -26.93 -12.33
CA PRO A 103 -7.00 -27.45 -12.58
C PRO A 103 -7.98 -26.29 -12.40
N LYS A 104 -8.44 -25.74 -13.53
CA LYS A 104 -9.51 -24.77 -13.58
C LYS A 104 -10.79 -25.59 -13.58
N ALA A 105 -11.68 -25.35 -12.62
CA ALA A 105 -13.09 -25.48 -12.98
C ALA A 105 -13.28 -24.55 -14.19
N ASP A 106 -13.79 -25.08 -15.30
CA ASP A 106 -14.01 -24.28 -16.50
C ASP A 106 -15.22 -23.37 -16.25
N ILE A 107 -14.95 -22.27 -15.55
CA ILE A 107 -15.90 -21.22 -15.28
C ILE A 107 -15.67 -20.20 -16.40
N GLU A 108 -16.61 -20.18 -17.34
CA GLU A 108 -16.64 -19.22 -18.42
C GLU A 108 -16.43 -17.80 -17.87
N ASN A 109 -15.49 -17.06 -18.46
CA ASN A 109 -15.13 -15.70 -18.10
C ASN A 109 -14.67 -15.49 -16.64
N LEU A 110 -14.20 -16.50 -15.91
CA LEU A 110 -13.79 -16.37 -14.49
C LEU A 110 -12.86 -15.19 -14.18
N LYS A 111 -11.86 -14.94 -15.05
CA LYS A 111 -10.92 -13.83 -14.85
C LYS A 111 -11.58 -12.46 -15.04
N GLU A 112 -12.55 -12.38 -15.95
CA GLU A 112 -13.32 -11.16 -16.20
C GLU A 112 -14.31 -10.96 -15.06
N ARG A 113 -15.04 -12.01 -14.67
CA ARG A 113 -15.95 -12.03 -13.53
C ARG A 113 -15.28 -11.67 -12.21
N LEU A 114 -14.10 -12.22 -11.91
CA LEU A 114 -13.36 -11.88 -10.68
C LEU A 114 -12.84 -10.43 -10.70
N LYS A 115 -12.47 -9.90 -11.87
CA LYS A 115 -12.11 -8.48 -12.00
C LYS A 115 -13.33 -7.59 -11.82
N GLU A 116 -14.45 -7.98 -12.41
CA GLU A 116 -15.73 -7.28 -12.37
C GLU A 116 -16.32 -7.25 -10.95
N GLU A 117 -16.40 -8.39 -10.26
CA GLU A 117 -16.88 -8.49 -8.88
C GLU A 117 -16.01 -7.68 -7.90
N ASN A 118 -14.67 -7.76 -8.01
CA ASN A 118 -13.78 -7.00 -7.13
C ASN A 118 -13.87 -5.48 -7.39
N LEU A 119 -14.00 -5.07 -8.67
CA LEU A 119 -14.18 -3.66 -9.03
C LEU A 119 -15.53 -3.13 -8.55
N TYR A 120 -16.58 -3.95 -8.67
CA TYR A 120 -17.93 -3.61 -8.23
C TYR A 120 -17.98 -3.40 -6.71
N LEU A 121 -17.45 -4.36 -5.93
CA LEU A 121 -17.42 -4.27 -4.47
C LEU A 121 -16.63 -3.04 -3.98
N GLN A 122 -15.49 -2.72 -4.60
CA GLN A 122 -14.73 -1.52 -4.26
C GLN A 122 -15.49 -0.24 -4.61
N THR A 123 -16.14 -0.22 -5.77
CA THR A 123 -16.93 0.92 -6.24
C THR A 123 -18.11 1.19 -5.30
N GLU A 124 -18.89 0.16 -4.97
CA GLU A 124 -20.01 0.25 -4.04
C GLU A 124 -19.57 0.68 -2.64
N ALA A 125 -18.44 0.16 -2.14
CA ALA A 125 -17.91 0.56 -0.86
C ALA A 125 -17.53 2.05 -0.83
N LEU A 126 -16.89 2.57 -1.88
CA LEU A 126 -16.52 3.99 -1.98
C LEU A 126 -17.77 4.89 -2.07
N VAL A 127 -18.75 4.52 -2.89
CA VAL A 127 -20.03 5.24 -2.98
C VAL A 127 -20.80 5.20 -1.66
N SER A 128 -20.83 4.05 -0.99
CA SER A 128 -21.44 3.92 0.34
C SER A 128 -20.71 4.77 1.39
N SER A 129 -19.38 4.78 1.37
CA SER A 129 -18.54 5.61 2.25
C SER A 129 -18.77 7.10 2.00
N TRP A 130 -18.95 7.53 0.75
CA TRP A 130 -19.38 8.89 0.44
C TRP A 130 -20.73 9.22 1.08
N ARG A 131 -21.77 8.41 0.80
CA ARG A 131 -23.14 8.62 1.28
C ARG A 131 -23.21 8.62 2.82
N LYS A 132 -22.61 7.63 3.49
CA LYS A 132 -22.75 7.41 4.94
C LYS A 132 -21.66 8.07 5.77
N GLY A 133 -20.43 8.13 5.26
CA GLY A 133 -19.26 8.66 5.99
C GLY A 133 -18.77 7.78 7.15
N ASP A 134 -19.20 6.52 7.18
CA ASP A 134 -19.02 5.58 8.29
C ASP A 134 -17.84 4.62 8.12
N THR A 135 -17.20 4.61 6.94
CA THR A 135 -16.10 3.72 6.55
C THR A 135 -15.07 4.47 5.70
N MET A 136 -13.88 3.89 5.49
CA MET A 136 -12.78 4.49 4.71
C MET A 136 -12.10 3.47 3.76
N PRO A 137 -12.86 2.87 2.81
CA PRO A 137 -12.46 1.65 2.09
C PRO A 137 -11.37 1.83 1.03
N PHE A 138 -10.98 3.07 0.72
CA PHE A 138 -9.96 3.35 -0.31
C PHE A 138 -8.56 2.92 0.14
N ILE A 139 -8.02 3.60 1.16
CA ILE A 139 -6.65 3.38 1.66
C ILE A 139 -6.68 2.98 3.13
N PHE A 140 -7.40 3.75 3.94
CA PHE A 140 -7.26 3.73 5.39
C PHE A 140 -7.77 2.44 6.02
N ASP A 141 -8.86 1.88 5.49
CA ASP A 141 -9.35 0.62 6.02
C ASP A 141 -8.37 -0.54 5.79
N THR A 142 -7.76 -0.61 4.61
CA THR A 142 -6.72 -1.61 4.35
C THR A 142 -5.49 -1.39 5.21
N VAL A 143 -5.13 -0.14 5.52
CA VAL A 143 -3.99 0.15 6.41
C VAL A 143 -4.23 -0.39 7.82
N TRP A 144 -5.45 -0.29 8.34
CA TRP A 144 -5.78 -0.94 9.61
C TRP A 144 -5.63 -2.46 9.53
N ASP A 145 -6.12 -3.07 8.45
CA ASP A 145 -5.99 -4.52 8.27
C ASP A 145 -4.51 -4.92 8.19
N LEU A 146 -3.65 -4.09 7.58
CA LEU A 146 -2.19 -4.27 7.58
C LEU A 146 -1.56 -4.13 8.98
N ILE A 147 -2.03 -3.20 9.82
CA ILE A 147 -1.63 -3.15 11.25
C ILE A 147 -1.99 -4.47 11.95
N LYS A 148 -3.17 -5.03 11.65
CA LYS A 148 -3.60 -6.33 12.21
C LYS A 148 -2.82 -7.51 11.66
N LEU A 149 -2.39 -7.43 10.40
CA LEU A 149 -1.45 -8.37 9.83
C LEU A 149 -0.12 -8.33 10.61
N ALA A 150 0.42 -7.15 10.88
CA ALA A 150 1.65 -7.01 11.66
C ALA A 150 1.48 -7.54 13.11
N ASP A 151 0.31 -7.33 13.75
CA ASP A 151 -0.03 -7.96 15.04
C ASP A 151 0.10 -9.49 14.96
N TYR A 152 -0.53 -10.11 13.94
CA TYR A 152 -0.49 -11.56 13.75
C TYR A 152 0.92 -12.08 13.42
N LEU A 153 1.63 -11.43 12.51
CA LEU A 153 2.99 -11.84 12.12
C LEU A 153 3.96 -11.77 13.31
N SER A 154 3.79 -10.80 14.22
CA SER A 154 4.62 -10.67 15.42
C SER A 154 4.41 -11.80 16.44
N LEU A 155 3.27 -12.51 16.38
CA LEU A 155 2.96 -13.62 17.27
C LEU A 155 3.43 -14.98 16.72
N ARG A 156 3.84 -15.03 15.45
CA ARG A 156 4.27 -16.27 14.79
C ARG A 156 5.70 -16.61 15.16
N LYS A 157 5.89 -17.78 15.80
CA LYS A 157 7.22 -18.28 16.20
C LYS A 157 8.15 -18.57 15.02
N ASP A 158 7.59 -18.74 13.82
CA ASP A 158 8.32 -19.01 12.59
C ASP A 158 8.63 -17.74 11.76
N ILE A 159 8.32 -16.56 12.29
CA ILE A 159 8.59 -15.28 11.67
C ILE A 159 9.49 -14.46 12.60
N ASP A 160 10.54 -13.87 12.03
CA ASP A 160 11.32 -12.86 12.72
C ASP A 160 10.60 -11.51 12.64
N ALA A 161 10.04 -11.08 13.77
CA ALA A 161 9.26 -9.85 13.86
C ALA A 161 10.08 -8.57 13.58
N SER A 162 11.42 -8.61 13.65
CA SER A 162 12.27 -7.47 13.28
C SER A 162 12.58 -7.42 11.77
N ARG A 163 12.07 -8.36 10.98
CA ARG A 163 12.36 -8.47 9.53
C ARG A 163 11.09 -8.59 8.70
N ILE A 164 10.14 -7.70 8.95
CA ILE A 164 8.90 -7.62 8.19
C ILE A 164 9.00 -6.47 7.18
N GLY A 165 9.09 -6.80 5.89
CA GLY A 165 9.00 -5.83 4.80
C GLY A 165 7.59 -5.65 4.25
N ILE A 166 7.31 -4.52 3.61
CA ILE A 166 6.05 -4.28 2.90
C ILE A 166 6.26 -3.67 1.51
N THR A 167 5.56 -4.20 0.52
CA THR A 167 5.51 -3.66 -0.84
C THR A 167 4.10 -3.81 -1.42
N GLY A 168 3.81 -3.05 -2.46
CA GLY A 168 2.56 -3.16 -3.20
C GLY A 168 2.59 -2.29 -4.44
N ILE A 169 1.70 -2.58 -5.38
CA ILE A 169 1.62 -1.95 -6.69
C ILE A 169 0.35 -1.13 -6.79
N SER A 170 0.43 0.09 -7.30
CA SER A 170 -0.71 0.99 -7.54
C SER A 170 -1.46 1.30 -6.24
N LEU A 171 -2.74 0.93 -6.12
CA LEU A 171 -3.49 1.03 -4.86
C LEU A 171 -2.77 0.27 -3.72
N GLY A 172 -2.20 -0.90 -4.00
CA GLY A 172 -1.37 -1.63 -3.04
C GLY A 172 -0.09 -0.88 -2.67
N GLY A 173 0.45 -0.05 -3.57
CA GLY A 173 1.58 0.84 -3.29
C GLY A 173 1.20 1.96 -2.32
N MET A 174 -0.03 2.49 -2.42
CA MET A 174 -0.57 3.40 -1.41
C MET A 174 -0.72 2.70 -0.06
N HIS A 175 -1.27 1.47 -0.06
CA HIS A 175 -1.39 0.68 1.17
C HIS A 175 -0.03 0.43 1.82
N ALA A 176 0.98 0.05 1.04
CA ALA A 176 2.35 -0.16 1.53
C ALA A 176 2.96 1.12 2.12
N TRP A 177 2.78 2.27 1.45
CA TRP A 177 3.23 3.57 1.96
C TRP A 177 2.51 3.94 3.28
N PHE A 178 1.19 3.94 3.31
CA PHE A 178 0.46 4.35 4.51
C PHE A 178 0.61 3.35 5.67
N ALA A 179 0.75 2.06 5.40
CA ALA A 179 1.04 1.06 6.44
C ALA A 179 2.46 1.24 6.99
N ALA A 180 3.45 1.50 6.14
CA ALA A 180 4.79 1.86 6.62
C ALA A 180 4.75 3.17 7.42
N PHE A 181 3.98 4.17 7.02
CA PHE A 181 3.81 5.39 7.80
C PHE A 181 3.17 5.12 9.17
N ALA A 182 2.09 4.34 9.22
CA ALA A 182 1.30 4.12 10.42
C ALA A 182 1.92 3.14 11.43
N ASP A 183 2.63 2.11 10.94
CA ASP A 183 3.16 1.01 11.75
C ASP A 183 4.67 0.86 11.54
N THR A 184 5.41 1.04 12.64
CA THR A 184 6.88 1.00 12.63
C THR A 184 7.45 -0.41 12.58
N ARG A 185 6.61 -1.46 12.74
CA ARG A 185 7.04 -2.87 12.62
C ARG A 185 7.38 -3.27 11.20
N TYR A 186 6.87 -2.55 10.20
CA TYR A 186 7.35 -2.68 8.83
C TYR A 186 8.73 -2.05 8.72
N THR A 187 9.78 -2.88 8.74
CA THR A 187 11.17 -2.44 8.85
C THR A 187 11.73 -1.91 7.54
N VAL A 188 11.18 -2.35 6.40
CA VAL A 188 11.49 -1.82 5.06
C VAL A 188 10.21 -1.68 4.23
N ALA A 189 10.11 -0.62 3.43
CA ALA A 189 8.97 -0.35 2.58
C ALA A 189 9.37 -0.07 1.12
N VAL A 190 8.63 -0.65 0.18
CA VAL A 190 8.80 -0.41 -1.26
C VAL A 190 7.45 -0.19 -1.94
N PRO A 191 6.84 1.01 -1.86
CA PRO A 191 5.66 1.34 -2.64
C PRO A 191 6.00 1.50 -4.14
N ILE A 192 5.24 0.83 -5.01
CA ILE A 192 5.43 0.85 -6.47
C ILE A 192 4.20 1.49 -7.13
N ILE A 193 4.42 2.52 -7.97
CA ILE A 193 3.43 3.30 -8.73
C ILE A 193 2.22 3.75 -7.88
N GLY A 194 2.48 4.09 -6.61
CA GLY A 194 1.43 4.38 -5.62
C GLY A 194 1.62 5.69 -4.86
N VAL A 195 2.84 6.24 -4.78
CA VAL A 195 3.10 7.49 -4.04
C VAL A 195 2.79 8.69 -4.92
N GLN A 196 1.94 9.60 -4.43
CA GLN A 196 1.57 10.86 -5.07
C GLN A 196 1.38 11.98 -4.03
N GLY A 197 1.31 13.24 -4.47
CA GLY A 197 0.88 14.38 -3.63
C GLY A 197 -0.57 14.73 -3.92
N PHE A 198 -1.49 14.39 -3.01
CA PHE A 198 -2.92 14.60 -3.22
C PHE A 198 -3.30 16.08 -3.24
N ARG A 199 -2.82 16.86 -2.26
CA ARG A 199 -3.05 18.31 -2.21
C ARG A 199 -2.45 18.99 -3.43
N TRP A 200 -1.21 18.65 -3.77
CA TRP A 200 -0.55 19.20 -4.95
C TRP A 200 -1.35 18.92 -6.23
N ALA A 201 -1.90 17.71 -6.39
CA ALA A 201 -2.71 17.36 -7.56
C ALA A 201 -4.00 18.19 -7.65
N ILE A 202 -4.64 18.48 -6.52
CA ILE A 202 -5.83 19.38 -6.46
C ILE A 202 -5.43 20.79 -6.86
N ASP A 203 -4.40 21.34 -6.21
CA ASP A 203 -3.97 22.73 -6.40
C ASP A 203 -3.54 23.00 -7.85
N ASN A 204 -2.94 22.01 -8.53
CA ASN A 204 -2.37 22.14 -9.88
C ASN A 204 -3.21 21.53 -11.00
N ASP A 205 -4.48 21.18 -10.75
CA ASP A 205 -5.36 20.57 -11.77
C ASP A 205 -4.78 19.29 -12.40
N LYS A 206 -4.15 18.44 -11.57
CA LYS A 206 -3.56 17.13 -11.94
C LYS A 206 -4.23 15.95 -11.24
N TRP A 207 -5.45 16.10 -10.77
CA TRP A 207 -6.21 15.09 -10.03
C TRP A 207 -6.99 14.11 -10.93
N GLN A 208 -7.15 14.41 -12.22
CA GLN A 208 -8.09 13.75 -13.13
C GLN A 208 -7.81 12.25 -13.28
N ALA A 209 -6.55 11.86 -13.55
CA ALA A 209 -6.23 10.44 -13.73
C ALA A 209 -6.45 9.60 -12.45
N ARG A 210 -6.35 10.22 -11.26
CA ARG A 210 -6.68 9.59 -9.99
C ARG A 210 -8.19 9.47 -9.82
N VAL A 211 -8.94 10.53 -10.10
CA VAL A 211 -10.40 10.54 -10.09
C VAL A 211 -10.95 9.48 -11.05
N ASP A 212 -10.44 9.42 -12.27
CA ASP A 212 -10.87 8.46 -13.30
C ASP A 212 -10.64 7.00 -12.87
N SER A 213 -9.67 6.74 -11.98
CA SER A 213 -9.41 5.38 -11.48
C SER A 213 -10.50 4.86 -10.53
N ILE A 214 -11.31 5.75 -9.95
CA ILE A 214 -12.44 5.43 -9.05
C ILE A 214 -13.62 6.38 -9.32
N LYS A 215 -13.90 6.64 -10.60
CA LYS A 215 -14.77 7.73 -11.06
C LYS A 215 -16.17 7.74 -10.44
N ALA A 216 -16.73 6.56 -10.17
CA ALA A 216 -18.09 6.39 -9.67
C ALA A 216 -18.37 7.17 -8.37
N VAL A 217 -17.45 7.19 -7.40
CA VAL A 217 -17.67 7.97 -6.16
C VAL A 217 -17.66 9.48 -6.41
N PHE A 218 -16.87 9.95 -7.37
CA PHE A 218 -16.83 11.36 -7.74
C PHE A 218 -18.05 11.79 -8.54
N GLU A 219 -18.59 10.93 -9.40
CA GLU A 219 -19.85 11.20 -10.11
C GLU A 219 -21.03 11.26 -9.15
N GLU A 220 -21.10 10.32 -8.19
CA GLU A 220 -22.12 10.35 -7.13
C GLU A 220 -22.01 11.66 -6.34
N ALA A 221 -20.81 12.00 -5.87
CA ALA A 221 -20.58 13.22 -5.11
C ALA A 221 -20.91 14.48 -5.92
N ARG A 222 -20.56 14.50 -7.22
CA ARG A 222 -20.93 15.60 -8.13
C ARG A 222 -22.44 15.77 -8.19
N MET A 223 -23.18 14.67 -8.34
CA MET A 223 -24.66 14.69 -8.38
C MET A 223 -25.25 15.18 -7.06
N ASP A 224 -24.80 14.63 -5.94
CA ASP A 224 -25.26 15.03 -4.59
C ASP A 224 -24.98 16.50 -4.28
N LEU A 225 -23.87 17.04 -4.78
CA LEU A 225 -23.48 18.44 -4.62
C LEU A 225 -24.14 19.39 -5.64
N GLY A 226 -24.97 18.89 -6.56
CA GLY A 226 -25.63 19.69 -7.58
C GLY A 226 -24.69 20.32 -8.61
N LYS A 227 -23.50 19.71 -8.84
CA LYS A 227 -22.46 20.23 -9.72
C LYS A 227 -22.64 19.71 -11.15
N SER A 228 -22.35 20.54 -12.16
CA SER A 228 -22.44 20.14 -13.58
C SER A 228 -21.27 19.28 -14.05
N ALA A 229 -20.11 19.41 -13.40
CA ALA A 229 -18.89 18.65 -13.68
C ALA A 229 -18.15 18.31 -12.38
N ILE A 230 -17.29 17.28 -12.41
CA ILE A 230 -16.35 17.02 -11.30
C ILE A 230 -15.33 18.16 -11.34
N ASP A 231 -15.30 18.98 -10.28
CA ASP A 231 -14.37 20.09 -10.11
C ASP A 231 -13.49 19.88 -8.86
N LYS A 232 -12.58 20.82 -8.56
CA LYS A 232 -11.70 20.73 -7.38
C LYS A 232 -12.49 20.59 -6.08
N GLU A 233 -13.63 21.27 -5.95
CA GLU A 233 -14.46 21.22 -4.75
C GLU A 233 -15.07 19.82 -4.55
N VAL A 234 -15.60 19.20 -5.62
CA VAL A 234 -16.06 17.81 -5.57
C VAL A 234 -14.92 16.90 -5.13
N VAL A 235 -13.72 17.11 -5.68
CA VAL A 235 -12.56 16.26 -5.37
C VAL A 235 -12.15 16.36 -3.90
N GLU A 236 -12.04 17.59 -3.38
CA GLU A 236 -11.73 17.84 -1.97
C GLU A 236 -12.78 17.22 -1.04
N LYS A 237 -14.07 17.46 -1.32
CA LYS A 237 -15.15 16.92 -0.51
C LYS A 237 -15.15 15.39 -0.48
N VAL A 238 -14.90 14.75 -1.62
CA VAL A 238 -14.79 13.28 -1.68
C VAL A 238 -13.65 12.82 -0.78
N TRP A 239 -12.46 13.41 -0.89
CA TRP A 239 -11.32 13.02 -0.03
C TRP A 239 -11.59 13.25 1.45
N ASP A 240 -12.12 14.40 1.83
CA ASP A 240 -12.50 14.70 3.22
C ASP A 240 -13.54 13.72 3.76
N ARG A 241 -14.38 13.17 2.87
CA ARG A 241 -15.41 12.20 3.23
C ARG A 241 -14.85 10.77 3.33
N ILE A 242 -14.13 10.27 2.33
CA ILE A 242 -13.75 8.84 2.27
C ILE A 242 -12.35 8.54 2.83
N ALA A 243 -11.52 9.57 2.99
CA ALA A 243 -10.16 9.47 3.54
C ALA A 243 -9.74 10.81 4.21
N PRO A 244 -10.33 11.16 5.37
CA PRO A 244 -10.10 12.46 6.01
C PRO A 244 -8.61 12.73 6.26
N GLY A 245 -8.12 13.89 5.79
CA GLY A 245 -6.71 14.27 5.94
C GLY A 245 -5.76 13.73 4.87
N LEU A 246 -6.25 12.95 3.90
CA LEU A 246 -5.46 12.41 2.78
C LEU A 246 -4.78 13.50 1.94
N ALA A 247 -5.48 14.61 1.71
CA ALA A 247 -4.97 15.80 1.02
C ALA A 247 -4.57 16.92 2.01
N SER A 248 -4.21 16.58 3.25
CA SER A 248 -3.69 17.54 4.23
C SER A 248 -2.62 16.90 5.12
N GLN A 249 -2.88 16.70 6.41
CA GLN A 249 -1.89 16.27 7.41
C GLN A 249 -1.33 14.86 7.21
N PHE A 250 -1.96 14.02 6.38
CA PHE A 250 -1.49 12.66 6.07
C PHE A 250 -0.92 12.51 4.64
N ASP A 251 -0.93 13.59 3.85
CA ASP A 251 -0.40 13.59 2.48
C ASP A 251 1.13 13.33 2.46
N SER A 252 1.67 12.99 1.29
CA SER A 252 3.09 12.63 1.11
C SER A 252 4.11 13.63 1.63
N PRO A 253 3.89 14.96 1.64
CA PRO A 253 4.85 15.88 2.23
C PRO A 253 5.04 15.69 3.75
N TYR A 254 4.14 14.96 4.42
CA TYR A 254 4.15 14.75 5.86
C TYR A 254 4.39 13.28 6.22
N SER A 255 3.70 12.35 5.54
CA SER A 255 3.78 10.92 5.87
C SER A 255 5.04 10.23 5.32
N ILE A 256 5.57 10.64 4.16
CA ILE A 256 6.81 10.05 3.62
C ILE A 256 8.04 10.35 4.50
N PRO A 257 8.31 11.60 4.92
CA PRO A 257 9.44 11.88 5.81
C PRO A 257 9.34 11.18 7.17
N ALA A 258 8.12 10.94 7.67
CA ALA A 258 7.85 10.29 8.96
C ALA A 258 8.21 8.79 9.00
N ILE A 259 8.58 8.19 7.85
CA ILE A 259 9.07 6.81 7.76
C ILE A 259 10.55 6.70 8.19
N ALA A 260 11.32 7.79 8.09
CA ALA A 260 12.71 7.82 8.53
C ALA A 260 12.82 7.36 10.01
N PRO A 261 13.87 6.59 10.37
CA PRO A 261 15.04 6.22 9.55
C PRO A 261 14.86 4.91 8.74
N ARG A 262 13.67 4.30 8.74
CA ARG A 262 13.47 2.96 8.15
C ARG A 262 13.65 2.98 6.63
N PRO A 263 14.32 1.98 6.04
CA PRO A 263 14.49 1.86 4.59
C PRO A 263 13.21 2.04 3.77
N LEU A 264 13.23 3.02 2.86
CA LEU A 264 12.14 3.33 1.94
C LEU A 264 12.66 3.51 0.51
N LEU A 265 12.11 2.71 -0.41
CA LEU A 265 12.32 2.86 -1.85
C LEU A 265 10.99 3.18 -2.55
N ILE A 266 10.89 4.35 -3.17
CA ILE A 266 9.73 4.74 -3.98
C ILE A 266 10.03 4.47 -5.45
N LEU A 267 9.17 3.72 -6.14
CA LEU A 267 9.31 3.38 -7.55
C LEU A 267 8.10 3.90 -8.33
N ASN A 268 8.27 4.87 -9.22
CA ASN A 268 7.18 5.42 -10.05
C ASN A 268 7.55 5.40 -11.55
N GLY A 269 6.54 5.48 -12.42
CA GLY A 269 6.73 5.92 -13.80
C GLY A 269 6.88 7.43 -13.84
N ALA A 270 7.82 7.96 -14.63
CA ALA A 270 8.03 9.41 -14.72
C ALA A 270 6.86 10.14 -15.39
N ASP A 271 6.15 9.43 -16.27
CA ASP A 271 5.02 9.94 -17.05
C ASP A 271 3.69 9.40 -16.50
N ASP A 272 3.68 8.85 -15.28
CA ASP A 272 2.47 8.33 -14.65
C ASP A 272 1.53 9.48 -14.26
N PRO A 273 0.38 9.65 -14.94
CA PRO A 273 -0.53 10.75 -14.64
C PRO A 273 -1.24 10.57 -13.29
N ARG A 274 -1.22 9.36 -12.72
CA ARG A 274 -1.76 9.06 -11.38
C ARG A 274 -0.76 9.27 -10.26
N CYS A 275 0.53 9.46 -10.58
CA CYS A 275 1.59 9.75 -9.63
C CYS A 275 2.54 10.84 -10.18
N PRO A 276 2.05 12.06 -10.46
CA PRO A 276 2.86 13.07 -11.15
C PRO A 276 4.14 13.41 -10.36
N LEU A 277 5.29 13.39 -11.02
CA LEU A 277 6.59 13.63 -10.36
C LEU A 277 6.68 15.01 -9.70
N ASP A 278 6.07 16.03 -10.28
CA ASP A 278 6.05 17.37 -9.70
C ASP A 278 5.38 17.40 -8.33
N GLY A 279 4.36 16.56 -8.12
CA GLY A 279 3.71 16.37 -6.82
C GLY A 279 4.56 15.64 -5.79
N ILE A 280 5.67 15.01 -6.21
CA ILE A 280 6.58 14.26 -5.34
C ILE A 280 7.87 15.01 -5.02
N LYS A 281 8.20 16.09 -5.74
CA LYS A 281 9.40 16.91 -5.46
C LYS A 281 9.48 17.40 -4.01
N THR A 282 8.37 17.91 -3.47
CA THR A 282 8.32 18.39 -2.07
C THR A 282 8.44 17.24 -1.06
N PRO A 283 7.66 16.15 -1.15
CA PRO A 283 7.86 14.95 -0.35
C PRO A 283 9.29 14.42 -0.37
N GLU A 284 9.90 14.31 -1.56
CA GLU A 284 11.26 13.80 -1.73
C GLU A 284 12.28 14.69 -1.01
N LYS A 285 12.21 16.01 -1.20
CA LYS A 285 13.10 16.96 -0.53
C LYS A 285 13.00 16.86 1.00
N ARG A 286 11.78 16.77 1.52
CA ARG A 286 11.55 16.63 2.97
C ARG A 286 12.05 15.30 3.50
N ALA A 287 11.83 14.22 2.75
CA ALA A 287 12.32 12.89 3.10
C ALA A 287 13.85 12.89 3.18
N ARG A 288 14.54 13.33 2.12
CA ARG A 288 16.02 13.41 2.11
C ARG A 288 16.58 14.16 3.32
N LYS A 289 15.93 15.27 3.72
CA LYS A 289 16.30 16.02 4.93
C LYS A 289 16.09 15.20 6.22
N ALA A 290 14.96 14.51 6.35
CA ALA A 290 14.67 13.66 7.51
C ALA A 290 15.67 12.50 7.65
N TYR A 291 15.97 11.80 6.55
CA TYR A 291 16.96 10.72 6.55
C TYR A 291 18.38 11.22 6.82
N GLN A 292 18.76 12.40 6.32
CA GLN A 292 20.04 13.02 6.64
C GLN A 292 20.15 13.34 8.14
N LYS A 293 19.10 13.93 8.72
CA LYS A 293 19.06 14.24 10.17
C LYS A 293 19.17 12.98 11.02
N ALA A 294 18.58 11.87 10.57
CA ALA A 294 18.63 10.59 11.25
C ALA A 294 19.86 9.75 10.88
N HIS A 295 20.90 10.34 10.28
CA HIS A 295 22.13 9.66 9.85
C HIS A 295 21.92 8.39 9.00
N SER A 296 20.84 8.38 8.22
CA SER A 296 20.35 7.21 7.47
C SER A 296 20.13 7.54 5.98
N SER A 297 20.90 8.47 5.40
CA SER A 297 20.73 8.91 4.01
C SER A 297 20.68 7.77 2.98
N ASN A 298 21.34 6.65 3.25
CA ASN A 298 21.35 5.45 2.39
C ASN A 298 20.06 4.61 2.47
N ASN A 299 19.15 4.94 3.39
CA ASN A 299 17.88 4.26 3.61
C ASN A 299 16.72 4.93 2.84
N PHE A 300 16.98 5.93 1.99
CA PHE A 300 15.96 6.53 1.14
C PHE A 300 16.39 6.60 -0.32
N LYS A 301 15.56 6.07 -1.21
CA LYS A 301 15.75 6.17 -2.66
C LYS A 301 14.40 6.40 -3.35
N LEU A 302 14.40 7.24 -4.37
CA LEU A 302 13.28 7.40 -5.28
C LEU A 302 13.78 7.15 -6.70
N ILE A 303 13.08 6.30 -7.45
CA ILE A 303 13.36 6.04 -8.86
C ILE A 303 12.09 6.34 -9.65
N ALA A 304 12.21 7.25 -10.60
CA ALA A 304 11.20 7.54 -11.60
C ALA A 304 11.71 7.08 -12.97
N GLN A 305 11.02 6.14 -13.63
CA GLN A 305 11.46 5.63 -14.94
C GLN A 305 10.95 6.52 -16.08
N PRO A 306 11.84 7.14 -16.89
CA PRO A 306 11.45 7.96 -18.04
C PRO A 306 10.65 7.15 -19.08
N GLY A 307 9.65 7.76 -19.72
CA GLY A 307 8.84 7.09 -20.76
C GLY A 307 7.79 6.13 -20.22
N ILE A 308 7.68 5.97 -18.89
CA ILE A 308 6.79 5.00 -18.26
C ILE A 308 5.62 5.72 -17.60
N GLY A 309 4.40 5.38 -18.03
CA GLY A 309 3.14 5.82 -17.41
C GLY A 309 2.76 4.98 -16.18
N HIS A 310 1.46 4.78 -15.95
CA HIS A 310 0.96 3.97 -14.84
C HIS A 310 1.12 2.46 -15.10
N GLN A 311 2.36 1.97 -15.07
CA GLN A 311 2.68 0.59 -15.43
C GLN A 311 3.81 0.03 -14.55
N LEU A 312 3.65 -1.23 -14.11
CA LEU A 312 4.73 -1.99 -13.48
C LEU A 312 5.74 -2.44 -14.53
N THR A 313 7.03 -2.23 -14.28
CA THR A 313 8.11 -2.69 -15.17
C THR A 313 8.97 -3.77 -14.50
N PRO A 314 9.65 -4.64 -15.28
CA PRO A 314 10.60 -5.61 -14.74
C PRO A 314 11.72 -4.96 -13.93
N LEU A 315 12.15 -3.75 -14.32
CA LEU A 315 13.16 -3.00 -13.58
C LEU A 315 12.64 -2.58 -12.20
N MET A 316 11.38 -2.16 -12.07
CA MET A 316 10.80 -1.84 -10.76
C MET A 316 10.78 -3.07 -9.84
N VAL A 317 10.38 -4.23 -10.37
CA VAL A 317 10.38 -5.48 -9.61
C VAL A 317 11.80 -5.84 -9.15
N LYS A 318 12.78 -5.71 -10.05
CA LYS A 318 14.19 -5.97 -9.72
C LYS A 318 14.70 -5.04 -8.60
N GLU A 319 14.50 -3.73 -8.72
CA GLU A 319 14.93 -2.77 -7.70
C GLU A 319 14.24 -3.02 -6.36
N ALA A 320 12.96 -3.39 -6.37
CA ALA A 320 12.21 -3.74 -5.17
C ALA A 320 12.81 -4.97 -4.46
N CYS A 321 13.09 -6.06 -5.19
CA CYS A 321 13.72 -7.25 -4.62
C CYS A 321 15.10 -6.93 -4.05
N VAL A 322 15.96 -6.24 -4.80
CA VAL A 322 17.31 -5.87 -4.35
C VAL A 322 17.26 -5.02 -3.07
N TRP A 323 16.31 -4.09 -2.99
CA TRP A 323 16.14 -3.26 -1.80
C TRP A 323 15.67 -4.06 -0.59
N MET A 324 14.67 -4.92 -0.77
CA MET A 324 14.19 -5.81 0.29
C MET A 324 15.30 -6.73 0.78
N ASP A 325 16.02 -7.39 -0.12
CA ASP A 325 17.14 -8.28 0.22
C ASP A 325 18.22 -7.54 1.01
N ARG A 326 18.56 -6.31 0.60
CA ARG A 326 19.58 -5.51 1.29
C ARG A 326 19.24 -5.24 2.74
N PHE A 327 17.97 -5.01 3.07
CA PHE A 327 17.57 -4.54 4.41
C PHE A 327 16.91 -5.61 5.28
N LEU A 328 16.49 -6.74 4.69
CA LEU A 328 15.95 -7.88 5.43
C LEU A 328 16.99 -8.99 5.64
N ASN A 329 18.06 -9.06 4.84
CA ASN A 329 19.09 -10.10 5.01
C ASN A 329 20.28 -9.64 5.86
N GLN A 330 20.13 -8.57 6.67
CA GLN A 330 21.17 -8.10 7.59
C GLN A 330 21.14 -8.83 8.92
#